data_AF-R7WSG9-F1
#
_entry.id   AF-R7WSG9-F1
#
_cell.length_a   1.000
_cell.length_b   1.000
_cell.length_c   1.000
_cell.angle_alpha   90.00
_cell.angle_beta   90.00
_cell.angle_gamma   90.00
#
_symmetry.space_group_name_H-M   'P 1'
#
loop_
_entity.id
_entity.type
_entity.pdbx_description
1 polymer ?
#
loop_
_entity_poly.entity_id
_entity_poly.type
_entity_poly.pdbx_seq_one_letter_code
_entity_poly.pdbx_strand_id
1 'polypeptide(L)'
;MSPTSLQRRTATTVRRRSTVHLAVHVRGDGHHPGAPASARAGALDTWVDLTSPADDPLDPTAQPPHLVRVRATDLRDAREQYVRLRSDGSAAALLDVEVLLADDARSARARLAELEGIVATRPTTVRYVGTPLGLAGLISDIGSAGVADGVTLQPLAAEGSLTRIARGTVPWLAAHGLVADHGAVARAAALAGIDPAVAAV
;
A
#
# COMPACT_ATOMS: atom_id res chain seq x y z
N MET A 1 55.25 19.08 12.45
CA MET A 1 54.09 19.57 13.24
C MET A 1 53.12 20.22 12.28
N SER A 2 52.02 19.55 11.94
CA SER A 2 50.93 20.09 11.11
C SER A 2 49.93 20.84 12.00
N PRO A 3 49.18 21.78 11.42
CA PRO A 3 47.76 21.83 11.70
C PRO A 3 46.92 21.80 10.43
N THR A 4 46.10 20.76 10.42
CA THR A 4 44.94 20.46 9.58
C THR A 4 43.99 21.65 9.46
N SER A 5 43.76 22.14 8.24
CA SER A 5 42.66 23.05 7.94
C SER A 5 41.39 22.23 7.69
N LEU A 6 40.40 22.37 8.58
CA LEU A 6 39.08 21.78 8.44
C LEU A 6 38.28 22.50 7.35
N GLN A 7 38.07 21.84 6.21
CA GLN A 7 36.99 22.20 5.29
C GLN A 7 35.64 21.98 6.00
N ARG A 8 34.94 23.08 6.25
CA ARG A 8 33.55 23.10 6.71
C ARG A 8 32.65 22.64 5.55
N ARG A 9 32.30 21.35 5.52
CA ARG A 9 31.30 20.82 4.58
C ARG A 9 29.91 21.26 5.05
N THR A 10 29.31 22.19 4.32
CA THR A 10 27.89 22.49 4.41
C THR A 10 27.11 21.26 3.94
N ALA A 11 26.49 20.53 4.87
CA ALA A 11 25.58 19.46 4.53
C ALA A 11 24.27 20.06 4.01
N THR A 12 24.15 20.16 2.69
CA THR A 12 22.85 20.37 2.06
C THR A 12 22.03 19.10 2.30
N THR A 13 21.11 19.14 3.26
CA THR A 13 20.17 18.05 3.50
C THR A 13 19.19 17.99 2.33
N VAL A 14 19.57 17.28 1.28
CA VAL A 14 18.63 16.79 0.28
C VAL A 14 17.71 15.83 1.04
N ARG A 15 16.48 16.28 1.33
CA ARG A 15 15.43 15.40 1.85
C ARG A 15 15.22 14.33 0.79
N ARG A 16 15.84 13.15 0.95
CA ARG A 16 15.56 12.01 0.07
C ARG A 16 14.05 11.82 0.11
N ARG A 17 13.38 12.01 -1.01
CA ARG A 17 11.97 11.63 -1.12
C ARG A 17 11.93 10.14 -0.82
N SER A 18 11.35 9.79 0.31
CA SER A 18 11.23 8.41 0.76
C SER A 18 10.25 7.72 -0.17
N THR A 19 10.75 6.81 -0.99
CA THR A 19 9.92 5.87 -1.72
C THR A 19 9.09 5.07 -0.72
N VAL A 20 7.81 4.87 -1.01
CA VAL A 20 6.89 4.06 -0.22
C VAL A 20 6.68 2.72 -0.93
N HIS A 21 6.86 1.62 -0.21
CA HIS A 21 6.56 0.29 -0.74
C HIS A 21 5.04 0.04 -0.77
N LEU A 22 4.52 -0.56 -1.84
CA LEU A 22 3.10 -0.82 -2.02
C LEU A 22 2.88 -2.25 -2.53
N ALA A 23 2.31 -3.09 -1.68
CA ALA A 23 1.85 -4.42 -2.06
C ALA A 23 0.31 -4.50 -2.01
N VAL A 24 -0.29 -5.37 -2.82
CA VAL A 24 -1.74 -5.61 -2.81
C VAL A 24 -2.01 -7.10 -2.68
N HIS A 25 -2.94 -7.48 -1.80
CA HIS A 25 -3.42 -8.85 -1.75
C HIS A 25 -4.48 -9.06 -2.82
N VAL A 26 -4.16 -9.89 -3.81
CA VAL A 26 -5.15 -10.36 -4.76
C VAL A 26 -5.82 -11.56 -4.13
N ARG A 27 -7.08 -11.40 -3.72
CA ARG A 27 -7.95 -12.45 -3.16
C ARG A 27 -9.32 -12.37 -3.81
N GLY A 28 -9.88 -13.50 -4.23
CA GLY A 28 -10.99 -13.51 -5.19
C GLY A 28 -12.39 -13.12 -4.70
N ASP A 29 -12.66 -13.29 -3.41
CA ASP A 29 -13.81 -12.76 -2.68
C ASP A 29 -13.50 -11.37 -2.08
N GLY A 30 -12.25 -11.14 -1.70
CA GLY A 30 -11.86 -10.01 -0.86
C GLY A 30 -11.82 -10.44 0.61
N HIS A 31 -11.42 -9.53 1.50
CA HIS A 31 -11.21 -9.87 2.92
C HIS A 31 -12.48 -9.83 3.76
N HIS A 32 -13.58 -9.29 3.23
CA HIS A 32 -14.85 -9.27 3.95
C HIS A 32 -15.63 -10.57 3.70
N PRO A 33 -16.11 -11.29 4.73
CA PRO A 33 -16.80 -12.57 4.57
C PRO A 33 -18.14 -12.45 3.81
N GLY A 34 -18.75 -11.26 3.84
CA GLY A 34 -19.96 -10.95 3.07
C GLY A 34 -19.70 -10.49 1.63
N ALA A 35 -18.45 -10.43 1.17
CA ALA A 35 -18.15 -9.98 -0.19
C ALA A 35 -18.54 -11.06 -1.22
N PRO A 36 -19.17 -10.66 -2.34
CA PRO A 36 -19.53 -11.62 -3.37
C PRO A 36 -18.26 -12.22 -4.00
N ALA A 37 -18.26 -13.53 -4.17
CA ALA A 37 -17.19 -14.21 -4.91
C ALA A 37 -17.11 -13.64 -6.34
N SER A 38 -15.94 -13.16 -6.76
CA SER A 38 -15.79 -12.65 -8.12
C SER A 38 -15.53 -13.79 -9.11
N ALA A 39 -16.28 -13.81 -10.22
CA ALA A 39 -16.21 -14.87 -11.24
C ALA A 39 -14.87 -14.95 -11.99
N ARG A 40 -13.94 -14.00 -11.80
CA ARG A 40 -12.62 -13.95 -12.43
C ARG A 40 -11.45 -14.35 -11.53
N ALA A 41 -11.68 -14.67 -10.25
CA ALA A 41 -10.60 -14.77 -9.27
C ALA A 41 -10.60 -16.09 -8.48
N GLY A 42 -10.63 -17.21 -9.19
CA GLY A 42 -10.60 -18.54 -8.58
C GLY A 42 -9.21 -19.11 -8.26
N ALA A 43 -8.12 -18.38 -8.45
CA ALA A 43 -6.77 -18.99 -8.42
C ALA A 43 -5.64 -18.21 -7.73
N LEU A 44 -5.87 -16.99 -7.23
CA LEU A 44 -4.82 -16.17 -6.62
C LEU A 44 -5.26 -15.71 -5.23
N ASP A 45 -4.63 -16.27 -4.19
CA ASP A 45 -4.55 -15.73 -2.83
C ASP A 45 -3.07 -15.35 -2.64
N THR A 46 -2.67 -14.27 -3.31
CA THR A 46 -1.24 -13.93 -3.47
C THR A 46 -1.00 -12.44 -3.32
N TRP A 47 0.13 -12.11 -2.72
CA TRP A 47 0.59 -10.74 -2.58
C TRP A 47 1.37 -10.33 -3.81
N VAL A 48 1.05 -9.16 -4.35
CA VAL A 48 1.78 -8.60 -5.47
C VAL A 48 2.38 -7.26 -5.04
N ASP A 49 3.71 -7.18 -5.05
CA ASP A 49 4.41 -5.92 -4.88
C ASP A 49 4.34 -5.09 -6.17
N LEU A 50 3.77 -3.90 -6.06
CA LEU A 50 3.65 -2.94 -7.16
C LEU A 50 4.90 -2.06 -7.28
N THR A 51 5.85 -2.15 -6.35
CA THR A 51 7.00 -1.23 -6.23
C THR A 51 8.36 -1.84 -6.46
N SER A 52 8.50 -3.17 -6.40
CA SER A 52 9.75 -3.84 -6.76
C SER A 52 9.88 -4.05 -8.28
N PRO A 53 11.10 -3.99 -8.87
CA PRO A 53 11.36 -4.54 -10.20
C PRO A 53 10.93 -6.01 -10.30
N ALA A 54 10.47 -6.43 -11.47
CA ALA A 54 9.93 -7.77 -11.70
C ALA A 54 10.93 -8.92 -11.41
N ASP A 55 12.23 -8.59 -11.39
CA ASP A 55 13.31 -9.55 -11.22
C ASP A 55 13.65 -9.87 -9.74
N ASP A 56 13.13 -9.11 -8.77
CA ASP A 56 13.32 -9.35 -7.32
C ASP A 56 12.10 -8.89 -6.50
N PRO A 57 10.91 -9.49 -6.71
CA PRO A 57 9.70 -9.06 -6.02
C PRO A 57 9.90 -9.14 -4.51
N LEU A 58 9.57 -8.06 -3.78
CA LEU A 58 9.44 -8.18 -2.32
C LEU A 58 8.33 -9.18 -2.08
N ASP A 59 8.69 -10.38 -1.63
CA ASP A 59 7.74 -11.37 -1.17
C ASP A 59 7.40 -11.05 0.30
N PRO A 60 6.23 -10.44 0.59
CA PRO A 60 5.86 -10.11 1.96
C PRO A 60 5.44 -11.36 2.77
N THR A 61 5.53 -12.55 2.17
CA THR A 61 5.25 -13.85 2.79
C THR A 61 6.50 -14.71 2.99
N ALA A 62 7.64 -14.37 2.39
CA ALA A 62 8.91 -15.10 2.59
C ALA A 62 9.42 -14.98 4.03
N GLN A 63 10.34 -15.86 4.45
CA GLN A 63 11.00 -15.78 5.76
C GLN A 63 12.49 -16.14 5.69
N PRO A 64 13.40 -15.37 6.33
CA PRO A 64 13.16 -14.02 6.85
C PRO A 64 13.42 -13.04 5.70
N PRO A 65 12.45 -12.27 5.16
CA PRO A 65 12.85 -11.20 4.27
C PRO A 65 13.35 -10.08 5.18
N HIS A 66 14.05 -9.13 4.61
CA HIS A 66 14.21 -7.83 5.23
C HIS A 66 12.87 -7.06 5.25
N LEU A 67 11.73 -7.73 5.50
CA LEU A 67 10.38 -7.15 5.52
C LEU A 67 9.50 -7.71 6.66
N VAL A 68 8.83 -6.84 7.41
CA VAL A 68 7.87 -7.17 8.48
C VAL A 68 6.51 -6.58 8.16
N ARG A 69 5.45 -7.39 8.28
CA ARG A 69 4.08 -6.89 8.18
C ARG A 69 3.59 -6.43 9.55
N VAL A 70 3.07 -5.21 9.59
CA VAL A 70 2.53 -4.58 10.78
C VAL A 70 1.02 -4.59 10.68
N ARG A 71 0.35 -5.15 11.69
CA ARG A 71 -1.09 -5.01 11.90
C ARG A 71 -1.30 -4.13 13.11
N ALA A 72 -2.09 -3.08 12.94
CA ALA A 72 -2.31 -2.09 13.97
C ALA A 72 -3.75 -1.59 13.92
N THR A 73 -4.33 -1.30 15.08
CA THR A 73 -5.73 -0.85 15.15
C THR A 73 -5.91 0.57 14.63
N ASP A 74 -4.85 1.38 14.66
CA ASP A 74 -4.80 2.74 14.17
C ASP A 74 -3.36 3.15 13.80
N LEU A 75 -3.21 4.36 13.22
CA LEU A 75 -1.90 4.87 12.78
C LEU A 75 -0.93 5.17 13.93
N ARG A 76 -1.45 5.44 15.13
CA ARG A 76 -0.59 5.70 16.30
C ARG A 76 0.04 4.39 16.77
N ASP A 77 -0.76 3.34 16.93
CA ASP A 77 -0.27 2.00 17.25
C ASP A 77 0.73 1.53 16.17
N ALA A 78 0.41 1.72 14.88
CA ALA A 78 1.33 1.40 13.79
C ALA A 78 2.68 2.12 13.92
N ARG A 79 2.66 3.43 14.24
CA ARG A 79 3.88 4.23 14.44
C ARG A 79 4.70 3.73 15.62
N GLU A 80 4.05 3.40 16.74
CA GLU A 80 4.72 2.87 17.93
C GLU A 80 5.38 1.52 17.64
N GLN A 81 4.70 0.63 16.90
CA GLN A 81 5.26 -0.64 16.41
C GLN A 81 6.46 -0.41 15.48
N TYR A 82 6.33 0.51 14.53
CA TYR A 82 7.40 0.81 13.58
C TYR A 82 8.66 1.36 14.26
N VAL A 83 8.51 2.25 15.24
CA VAL A 83 9.66 2.79 15.99
C VAL A 83 10.43 1.67 16.71
N ARG A 84 9.72 0.71 17.30
CA ARG A 84 10.34 -0.46 17.96
C ARG A 84 11.08 -1.34 16.95
N LEU A 85 10.46 -1.66 15.82
CA LEU A 85 11.11 -2.44 14.76
C LEU A 85 12.38 -1.75 14.24
N ARG A 86 12.34 -0.43 14.09
CA ARG A 86 13.48 0.36 13.62
C ARG A 86 14.63 0.39 14.62
N SER A 87 14.36 0.46 15.93
CA SER A 87 15.40 0.43 16.97
C SER A 87 16.14 -0.90 17.02
N ASP A 88 15.45 -1.98 16.67
CA ASP A 88 16.00 -3.34 16.71
C ASP A 88 16.83 -3.68 15.45
N GLY A 89 16.99 -2.71 14.54
CA GLY A 89 17.72 -2.90 13.27
C GLY A 89 16.97 -3.77 12.26
N SER A 90 15.66 -3.95 12.44
CA SER A 90 14.86 -4.85 11.60
C SER A 90 14.65 -4.33 10.17
N ALA A 91 14.41 -5.30 9.30
CA ALA A 91 13.58 -5.29 8.10
C ALA A 91 12.62 -4.10 7.89
N ALA A 92 12.38 -3.72 6.63
CA ALA A 92 11.37 -2.76 6.20
C ALA A 92 9.97 -3.13 6.74
N ALA A 93 9.24 -2.18 7.31
CA ALA A 93 7.91 -2.45 7.87
C ALA A 93 6.81 -2.01 6.90
N LEU A 94 5.91 -2.93 6.55
CA LEU A 94 4.71 -2.63 5.75
C LEU A 94 3.45 -2.71 6.62
N LEU A 95 2.68 -1.62 6.69
CA LEU A 95 1.40 -1.60 7.39
C LEU A 95 0.31 -2.26 6.56
N ASP A 96 -0.35 -3.26 7.12
CA ASP A 96 -1.56 -3.84 6.54
C ASP A 96 -2.71 -2.83 6.61
N VAL A 97 -3.39 -2.59 5.49
CA VAL A 97 -4.53 -1.68 5.39
C VAL A 97 -5.69 -2.37 4.69
N GLU A 98 -6.80 -2.56 5.41
CA GLU A 98 -8.07 -2.96 4.81
C GLU A 98 -8.61 -1.82 3.94
N VAL A 99 -9.01 -2.10 2.69
CA VAL A 99 -9.51 -1.06 1.77
C VAL A 99 -10.86 -1.41 1.18
N LEU A 100 -11.76 -0.42 1.13
CA LEU A 100 -12.96 -0.46 0.31
C LEU A 100 -13.05 0.82 -0.50
N LEU A 101 -12.99 0.66 -1.82
CA LEU A 101 -12.88 1.77 -2.77
C LEU A 101 -14.13 1.89 -3.63
N ALA A 102 -14.59 3.13 -3.81
CA ALA A 102 -15.57 3.51 -4.80
C ALA A 102 -15.15 4.84 -5.46
N ASP A 103 -15.91 5.30 -6.46
CA ASP A 103 -15.59 6.53 -7.18
C ASP A 103 -15.76 7.77 -6.29
N ASP A 104 -16.63 7.67 -5.28
CA ASP A 104 -16.81 8.67 -4.23
C ASP A 104 -16.93 8.03 -2.83
N ALA A 105 -16.64 8.83 -1.80
CA ALA A 105 -16.59 8.35 -0.43
C ALA A 105 -17.98 8.00 0.15
N ARG A 106 -19.08 8.53 -0.38
CA ARG A 106 -20.43 8.16 0.07
C ARG A 106 -20.75 6.75 -0.42
N SER A 107 -20.47 6.47 -1.69
CA SER A 107 -20.67 5.14 -2.29
C SER A 107 -19.83 4.06 -1.60
N ALA A 108 -18.56 4.36 -1.26
CA ALA A 108 -17.72 3.43 -0.51
C ALA A 108 -18.30 3.08 0.87
N ARG A 109 -18.81 4.08 1.60
CA ARG A 109 -19.44 3.87 2.91
C ARG A 109 -20.77 3.11 2.81
N ALA A 110 -21.58 3.41 1.80
CA ALA A 110 -22.82 2.68 1.54
C ALA A 110 -22.51 1.20 1.28
N ARG A 111 -21.49 0.92 0.47
CA ARG A 111 -21.04 -0.45 0.21
C ARG A 111 -20.53 -1.17 1.46
N LEU A 112 -19.81 -0.47 2.35
CA LEU A 112 -19.42 -1.07 3.63
C LEU A 112 -20.64 -1.41 4.47
N ALA A 113 -21.62 -0.50 4.57
CA ALA A 113 -22.84 -0.73 5.32
C ALA A 113 -23.64 -1.93 4.77
N GLU A 114 -23.67 -2.13 3.45
CA GLU A 114 -24.26 -3.33 2.84
C GLU A 114 -23.54 -4.61 3.28
N LEU A 115 -22.21 -4.62 3.26
CA LEU A 115 -21.40 -5.76 3.69
C LEU A 115 -21.58 -6.07 5.18
N GLU A 116 -21.58 -5.03 6.02
CA GLU A 116 -21.79 -5.14 7.46
C GLU A 116 -23.24 -5.55 7.81
N GLY A 117 -24.20 -5.22 6.96
CA GLY A 117 -25.59 -5.69 7.05
C GLY A 117 -25.72 -7.20 6.80
N ILE A 118 -24.78 -7.82 6.09
CA ILE A 118 -24.71 -9.28 5.89
C ILE A 118 -24.00 -9.94 7.09
N VAL A 119 -22.78 -9.48 7.39
CA VAL A 119 -21.99 -9.93 8.55
C VAL A 119 -21.22 -8.75 9.10
N ALA A 120 -21.53 -8.34 10.33
CA ALA A 120 -20.77 -7.28 11.00
C ALA A 120 -19.35 -7.76 11.31
N THR A 121 -18.34 -7.00 10.88
CA THR A 121 -16.93 -7.28 11.17
C THR A 121 -16.26 -6.09 11.84
N ARG A 122 -15.32 -6.37 12.74
CA ARG A 122 -14.39 -5.34 13.21
C ARG A 122 -13.15 -5.36 12.32
N PRO A 123 -12.57 -4.20 11.99
CA PRO A 123 -11.28 -4.16 11.31
C PRO A 123 -10.23 -4.93 12.11
N THR A 124 -9.41 -5.71 11.41
CA THR A 124 -8.27 -6.43 11.99
C THR A 124 -6.97 -5.61 11.94
N THR A 125 -7.00 -4.52 11.19
CA THR A 125 -5.95 -3.51 11.05
C THR A 125 -6.59 -2.18 10.65
N VAL A 126 -5.80 -1.15 10.34
CA VAL A 126 -6.26 0.12 9.80
C VAL A 126 -7.18 -0.11 8.59
N ARG A 127 -8.38 0.48 8.60
CA ARG A 127 -9.35 0.39 7.50
C ARG A 127 -9.55 1.74 6.83
N TYR A 128 -9.38 1.76 5.51
CA TYR A 128 -9.69 2.90 4.65
C TYR A 128 -10.95 2.62 3.82
N VAL A 129 -11.92 3.54 3.88
CA VAL A 129 -13.15 3.49 3.11
C VAL A 129 -13.32 4.82 2.38
N GLY A 130 -13.20 4.81 1.06
CA GLY A 130 -13.20 6.06 0.31
C GLY A 130 -12.83 5.92 -1.16
N THR A 131 -12.08 6.90 -1.65
CA THR A 131 -11.71 7.02 -3.06
C THR A 131 -10.27 6.59 -3.31
N PRO A 132 -9.90 6.20 -4.55
CA PRO A 132 -8.52 5.87 -4.89
C PRO A 132 -7.53 7.02 -4.62
N LEU A 133 -7.97 8.25 -4.85
CA LEU A 133 -7.16 9.45 -4.60
C LEU A 133 -6.98 9.70 -3.09
N GLY A 134 -8.04 9.53 -2.30
CA GLY A 134 -7.93 9.66 -0.84
C GLY A 134 -7.07 8.56 -0.23
N LEU A 135 -7.09 7.33 -0.78
CA LEU A 135 -6.17 6.27 -0.40
C LEU A 135 -4.72 6.66 -0.71
N ALA A 136 -4.45 7.26 -1.88
CA ALA A 136 -3.11 7.70 -2.26
C ALA A 136 -2.57 8.78 -1.29
N GLY A 137 -3.43 9.73 -0.88
CA GLY A 137 -3.12 10.71 0.15
C GLY A 137 -2.78 10.05 1.50
N LEU A 138 -3.59 9.10 1.95
CA LEU A 138 -3.31 8.34 3.18
C LEU A 138 -1.95 7.60 3.11
N ILE A 139 -1.64 6.95 1.99
CA ILE A 139 -0.35 6.25 1.80
C ILE A 139 0.82 7.24 1.85
N SER A 140 0.67 8.40 1.22
CA SER A 140 1.66 9.49 1.30
C SER A 140 1.86 9.98 2.74
N ASP A 141 0.79 10.13 3.50
CA ASP A 141 0.84 10.56 4.90
C ASP A 141 1.51 9.50 5.79
N ILE A 142 1.20 8.21 5.58
CA ILE A 142 1.85 7.08 6.27
C ILE A 142 3.36 7.14 6.07
N GLY A 143 3.83 7.29 4.83
CA GLY A 143 5.26 7.40 4.53
C GLY A 143 5.89 8.67 5.11
N SER A 144 5.22 9.82 4.96
CA SER A 144 5.75 11.13 5.38
C SER A 144 5.82 11.31 6.89
N ALA A 145 4.86 10.75 7.63
CA ALA A 145 4.86 10.73 9.09
C ALA A 145 5.78 9.62 9.66
N GLY A 146 6.35 8.78 8.78
CA GLY A 146 7.17 7.65 9.16
C GLY A 146 6.40 6.61 9.95
N VAL A 147 5.13 6.36 9.61
CA VAL A 147 4.31 5.32 10.26
C VAL A 147 4.75 3.92 9.83
N ALA A 148 5.21 3.78 8.58
CA ALA A 148 5.74 2.55 8.01
C ALA A 148 6.63 2.89 6.80
N ASP A 149 7.42 1.93 6.34
CA ASP A 149 8.19 2.04 5.07
C ASP A 149 7.29 1.81 3.85
N GLY A 150 6.09 1.26 4.07
CA GLY A 150 5.08 1.05 3.04
C GLY A 150 3.80 0.46 3.57
N VAL A 151 2.94 0.02 2.66
CA VAL A 151 1.65 -0.59 2.99
C VAL A 151 1.41 -1.88 2.22
N THR A 152 0.64 -2.79 2.83
CA THR A 152 0.01 -3.90 2.15
C THR A 152 -1.50 -3.67 2.11
N LEU A 153 -2.10 -3.57 0.92
CA LEU A 153 -3.53 -3.31 0.75
C LEU A 153 -4.31 -4.62 0.75
N GLN A 154 -5.38 -4.68 1.54
CA GLN A 154 -6.30 -5.80 1.67
C GLN A 154 -7.69 -5.37 1.23
N PRO A 155 -8.05 -5.54 -0.05
CA PRO A 155 -9.39 -5.21 -0.52
C PRO A 155 -10.45 -6.00 0.24
N LEU A 156 -11.41 -5.31 0.85
CA LEU A 156 -12.56 -5.91 1.53
C LEU A 156 -13.53 -6.54 0.53
N ALA A 157 -13.62 -6.00 -0.68
CA ALA A 157 -14.32 -6.58 -1.82
C ALA A 157 -13.40 -6.61 -3.04
N ALA A 158 -13.35 -7.74 -3.75
CA ALA A 158 -12.50 -7.88 -4.93
C ALA A 158 -12.97 -7.02 -6.12
N GLU A 159 -14.28 -6.86 -6.27
CA GLU A 159 -14.90 -6.23 -7.44
C GLU A 159 -14.44 -4.77 -7.67
N GLY A 160 -13.73 -4.56 -8.78
CA GLY A 160 -13.25 -3.25 -9.22
C GLY A 160 -12.13 -2.65 -8.35
N SER A 161 -11.73 -3.28 -7.25
CA SER A 161 -10.70 -2.75 -6.35
C SER A 161 -9.35 -2.63 -7.04
N LEU A 162 -8.91 -3.66 -7.76
CA LEU A 162 -7.66 -3.60 -8.53
C LEU A 162 -7.72 -2.54 -9.64
N THR A 163 -8.84 -2.46 -10.38
CA THR A 163 -9.05 -1.41 -11.38
C THR A 163 -8.94 -0.01 -10.81
N ARG A 164 -9.57 0.23 -9.65
CA ARG A 164 -9.55 1.52 -8.96
C ARG A 164 -8.15 1.88 -8.44
N ILE A 165 -7.43 0.90 -7.89
CA ILE A 165 -6.03 1.08 -7.46
C ILE A 165 -5.16 1.42 -8.67
N ALA A 166 -5.29 0.68 -9.78
CA ALA A 166 -4.49 0.83 -10.98
C ALA A 166 -4.74 2.16 -11.72
N ARG A 167 -5.98 2.66 -11.73
CA ARG A 167 -6.34 3.91 -12.41
C ARG A 167 -6.21 5.17 -11.55
N GLY A 168 -6.27 5.04 -10.23
CA GLY A 168 -6.32 6.20 -9.34
C GLY A 168 -5.14 6.28 -8.39
N THR A 169 -4.95 5.24 -7.57
CA THR A 169 -3.98 5.27 -6.47
C THR A 169 -2.54 5.21 -6.99
N VAL A 170 -2.22 4.25 -7.86
CA VAL A 170 -0.85 4.05 -8.34
C VAL A 170 -0.37 5.21 -9.22
N PRO A 171 -1.14 5.70 -10.22
CA PRO A 171 -0.71 6.83 -11.04
C PRO A 171 -0.46 8.09 -10.22
N TRP A 172 -1.30 8.37 -9.21
CA TRP A 172 -1.08 9.49 -8.32
C TRP A 172 0.22 9.37 -7.53
N LEU A 173 0.49 8.21 -6.93
CA LEU A 173 1.74 7.98 -6.18
C LEU A 173 2.98 8.10 -7.08
N ALA A 174 2.90 7.60 -8.32
CA ALA A 174 3.96 7.71 -9.32
C ALA A 174 4.20 9.18 -9.72
N ALA A 175 3.14 9.94 -10.01
CA ALA A 175 3.23 11.37 -10.35
C ALA A 175 3.86 12.23 -9.23
N HIS A 176 3.76 11.78 -7.97
CA HIS A 176 4.35 12.45 -6.81
C HIS A 176 5.74 11.89 -6.43
N GLY A 177 6.27 10.94 -7.21
CA GLY A 177 7.60 10.34 -6.99
C GLY A 177 7.68 9.49 -5.72
N LEU A 178 6.54 8.96 -5.26
CA LEU A 178 6.45 8.11 -4.06
C LEU A 178 6.61 6.62 -4.37
N VAL A 179 6.51 6.23 -5.64
CA VAL A 179 6.81 4.88 -6.11
C VAL A 179 8.04 4.94 -7.01
N ALA A 180 9.01 4.04 -6.78
CA ALA A 180 10.33 4.10 -7.42
C ALA A 180 10.35 3.61 -8.87
N ASP A 181 9.39 2.77 -9.26
CA ASP A 181 9.41 2.11 -10.57
C ASP A 181 8.32 2.64 -11.52
N HIS A 182 8.70 2.87 -12.77
CA HIS A 182 7.79 3.21 -13.87
C HIS A 182 6.95 1.99 -14.29
N GLY A 183 7.34 0.77 -13.92
CA GLY A 183 6.59 -0.46 -14.13
C GLY A 183 5.40 -0.68 -13.17
N ALA A 184 5.28 0.09 -12.09
CA ALA A 184 4.22 -0.05 -11.09
C ALA A 184 2.81 0.10 -11.68
N VAL A 185 2.64 1.14 -12.52
CA VAL A 185 1.37 1.42 -13.21
C VAL A 185 1.05 0.29 -14.18
N ALA A 186 2.02 -0.15 -14.97
CA ALA A 186 1.84 -1.23 -15.94
C ALA A 186 1.47 -2.56 -15.27
N ARG A 187 2.08 -2.87 -14.12
CA ARG A 187 1.78 -4.07 -13.34
C ARG A 187 0.40 -4.00 -12.71
N ALA A 188 0.04 -2.87 -12.10
CA ALA A 188 -1.29 -2.66 -11.55
C ALA A 188 -2.37 -2.79 -12.63
N ALA A 189 -2.12 -2.23 -13.83
CA ALA A 189 -2.99 -2.36 -14.99
C ALA A 189 -3.13 -3.82 -15.43
N ALA A 190 -2.01 -4.55 -15.55
CA ALA A 190 -2.02 -5.97 -15.91
C ALA A 190 -2.82 -6.83 -14.92
N LEU A 191 -2.63 -6.63 -13.60
CA LEU A 191 -3.39 -7.32 -12.57
C LEU A 191 -4.89 -7.01 -12.61
N ALA A 192 -5.23 -5.77 -12.99
CA ALA A 192 -6.60 -5.35 -13.16
C ALA A 192 -7.21 -5.81 -14.50
N GLY A 193 -6.43 -6.43 -15.40
CA GLY A 193 -6.86 -6.80 -16.75
C GLY A 193 -7.15 -5.58 -17.64
N ILE A 194 -6.43 -4.48 -17.41
CA ILE A 194 -6.56 -3.20 -18.13
C ILE A 194 -5.32 -3.00 -18.99
N ASP A 195 -5.51 -2.44 -20.18
CA ASP A 195 -4.39 -2.00 -21.02
C ASP A 195 -3.54 -0.95 -20.26
N PRO A 196 -2.22 -1.15 -20.11
CA PRO A 196 -1.35 -0.21 -19.40
C PRO A 196 -1.37 1.20 -20.00
N ALA A 197 -1.63 1.35 -21.31
CA ALA A 197 -1.76 2.67 -21.94
C ALA A 197 -2.98 3.46 -21.46
N VAL A 198 -4.03 2.77 -20.99
CA VAL A 198 -5.28 3.37 -20.49
C VAL A 198 -5.20 3.66 -18.98
N ALA A 199 -4.26 3.06 -18.27
CA ALA A 199 -4.04 3.30 -16.84
C ALA A 199 -3.13 4.51 -16.54
N ALA A 200 -2.41 5.01 -17.55
CA ALA A 200 -1.46 6.13 -17.43
C ALA A 200 -2.08 7.51 -17.72
N VAL A 201 -3.39 7.58 -18.02
CA VAL A 201 -4.15 8.82 -18.29
C VAL A 201 -4.88 9.25 -17.03
#